data_AF-A0A8H5Y311-F1
#
_entry.id   AF-A0A8H5Y311-F1
#
_cell.length_a   1.000
_cell.length_b   1.000
_cell.length_c   1.000
_cell.angle_alpha   90.00
_cell.angle_beta   90.00
_cell.angle_gamma   90.00
#
_symmetry.space_group_name_H-M   'P 1'
#
loop_
_entity.id
_entity.type
_entity.pdbx_description
1 polymer ?
#
loop_
_entity_poly.entity_id
_entity_poly.type
_entity_poly.pdbx_seq_one_letter_code
_entity_poly.pdbx_strand_id
1 'polypeptide(L)'
;MDIQHHIQPTKRRRIMSQQELASAFSAFTAENSAHPSRLKALNGFLEARSQVEPVTGLFPLYEIPLHEMNAHLDLIQVIRDRMVKLKPDRPLNHIQFCYLMGMSLGDLRAISVQTIYGLGKLTAHFFNSQQYFIPSRSATPSTRSQDSLCTELDQHRCIVTGLADPHVCHIVPFAWNQDQEHLDKTRKILAKVDTFVFPRIADAHETSMEIINGVKSSDKPWNLLCLSPQLHTWWGKAYFGLKYYSVVLCEDDPNYSIISLQFVWMPSNVKAMPTDPIDLGAQRNPLTALRVHLTHRYGNGPLSACTTRNCTKCRETLGVQCHDISSNRPVESGTIVKVKRLTKDRHLLEHVIKLQWSIICAAALSGGPLIGDDSVSSDSEEEDMEYWEEDSQDDSINKVNQWLELQNSDDGAPASSKLRVGHPKSI
;
A
#
# COMPACT_ATOMS: atom_id res chain seq x y z
N MET A 1 27.68 -6.58 -50.13
CA MET A 1 26.75 -5.47 -49.83
C MET A 1 26.45 -5.57 -48.34
N ASP A 2 27.31 -4.98 -47.52
CA ASP A 2 27.16 -4.92 -46.06
C ASP A 2 26.75 -3.50 -45.70
N ILE A 3 25.54 -3.34 -45.16
CA ILE A 3 25.07 -2.08 -44.61
C ILE A 3 25.24 -2.17 -43.09
N GLN A 4 26.39 -1.69 -42.60
CA GLN A 4 26.56 -1.38 -41.18
C GLN A 4 25.80 -0.10 -40.86
N HIS A 5 24.65 -0.23 -40.18
CA HIS A 5 23.98 0.91 -39.56
C HIS A 5 24.80 1.40 -38.36
N HIS A 6 25.46 2.55 -38.53
CA HIS A 6 25.97 3.36 -37.43
C HIS A 6 24.81 3.90 -36.59
N ILE A 7 24.46 3.21 -35.50
CA ILE A 7 23.66 3.78 -34.43
C ILE A 7 24.59 4.64 -33.57
N GLN A 8 24.48 5.97 -33.69
CA GLN A 8 25.18 6.87 -32.78
C GLN A 8 24.64 6.72 -31.34
N PRO A 9 25.50 6.72 -30.31
CA PRO A 9 25.05 6.68 -28.93
C PRO A 9 24.27 7.95 -28.60
N THR A 10 23.06 7.78 -28.09
CA THR A 10 22.20 8.87 -27.62
C THR A 10 22.93 9.70 -26.56
N LYS A 11 23.13 10.99 -26.86
CA LYS A 11 23.69 11.96 -25.90
C LYS A 11 22.86 11.89 -24.61
N ARG A 12 23.50 11.50 -23.50
CA ARG A 12 22.91 11.57 -22.16
C ARG A 12 22.38 12.99 -21.94
N ARG A 13 21.08 13.13 -21.68
CA ARG A 13 20.49 14.41 -21.27
C ARG A 13 21.15 14.81 -19.95
N ARG A 14 22.00 15.84 -20.00
CA ARG A 14 22.56 16.49 -18.82
C ARG A 14 21.41 17.12 -18.04
N ILE A 15 21.31 16.81 -16.75
CA ILE A 15 20.36 17.47 -15.84
C ILE A 15 20.85 18.90 -15.65
N MET A 16 20.03 19.88 -16.00
CA MET A 16 20.33 21.30 -15.81
C MET A 16 20.37 21.62 -14.31
N SER A 17 21.31 22.46 -13.89
CA SER A 17 21.31 22.99 -12.52
C SER A 17 20.09 23.89 -12.31
N GLN A 18 19.69 24.13 -11.06
CA GLN A 18 18.61 25.08 -10.76
C GLN A 18 18.90 26.48 -11.32
N GLN A 19 20.16 26.88 -11.34
CA GLN A 19 20.59 28.17 -11.87
C GLN A 19 20.49 28.22 -13.39
N GLU A 20 20.83 27.12 -14.09
CA GLU A 20 20.64 26.98 -15.53
C GLU A 20 19.15 26.97 -15.92
N LEU A 21 18.30 26.32 -15.13
CA LEU A 21 16.85 26.34 -15.31
C LEU A 21 16.27 27.73 -15.10
N ALA A 22 16.70 28.45 -14.07
CA ALA A 22 16.27 29.82 -13.81
C ALA A 22 16.68 30.76 -14.95
N SER A 23 17.92 30.66 -15.43
CA SER A 23 18.39 31.46 -16.58
C SER A 23 17.64 31.13 -17.87
N ALA A 24 17.39 29.85 -18.15
CA ALA A 24 16.60 29.44 -19.32
C ALA A 24 15.15 29.94 -19.24
N PHE A 25 14.56 29.93 -18.04
CA PHE A 25 13.23 30.47 -17.80
C PHE A 25 13.17 31.98 -18.01
N SER A 26 14.14 32.73 -17.48
CA SER A 26 14.24 34.18 -17.71
C SER A 26 14.42 34.52 -19.20
N ALA A 27 15.26 33.77 -19.92
CA ALA A 27 15.47 33.95 -21.35
C ALA A 27 14.18 33.70 -22.14
N PHE A 28 13.48 32.59 -21.87
CA PHE A 28 12.20 32.28 -22.50
C PHE A 28 11.13 33.35 -22.22
N THR A 29 11.10 33.87 -20.99
CA THR A 29 10.16 34.91 -20.57
C THR A 29 10.42 36.22 -21.29
N ALA A 30 11.68 36.61 -21.45
CA ALA A 30 12.07 37.80 -22.21
C ALA A 30 11.70 37.67 -23.69
N GLU A 31 11.99 36.52 -24.30
CA GLU A 31 11.73 36.23 -25.71
C GLU A 31 10.23 36.15 -26.04
N ASN A 32 9.40 35.73 -25.08
CA ASN A 32 7.95 35.61 -25.24
C ASN A 32 7.17 36.74 -24.55
N SER A 33 7.82 37.84 -24.16
CA SER A 33 7.19 39.00 -23.53
C SER A 33 6.08 39.62 -24.38
N ALA A 34 6.20 39.56 -25.71
CA ALA A 34 5.19 39.99 -26.66
C ALA A 34 4.01 39.00 -26.84
N HIS A 35 4.04 37.84 -26.18
CA HIS A 35 3.02 36.79 -26.28
C HIS A 35 2.44 36.42 -24.90
N PRO A 36 1.57 37.28 -24.33
CA PRO A 36 1.01 37.08 -22.98
C PRO A 36 0.29 35.75 -22.78
N SER A 37 -0.32 35.20 -23.83
CA SER A 37 -0.98 33.89 -23.80
C SER A 37 0.00 32.73 -23.58
N ARG A 38 1.21 32.81 -24.13
CA ARG A 38 2.26 31.80 -23.94
C ARG A 38 2.84 31.86 -22.54
N LEU A 39 3.09 33.07 -22.02
CA LEU A 39 3.53 33.26 -20.64
C LEU A 39 2.46 32.80 -19.65
N LYS A 40 1.18 33.07 -19.92
CA LYS A 40 0.07 32.57 -19.12
C LYS A 40 -0.01 31.03 -19.13
N ALA A 41 0.19 30.40 -20.29
CA ALA A 41 0.20 28.94 -20.39
C ALA A 41 1.41 28.33 -19.65
N LEU A 42 2.58 28.96 -19.74
CA LEU A 42 3.79 28.51 -19.04
C LEU A 42 3.66 28.68 -17.52
N ASN A 43 3.18 29.85 -17.06
CA ASN A 43 2.91 30.07 -15.63
C ASN A 43 1.83 29.10 -15.14
N GLY A 44 0.77 28.88 -15.91
CA GLY A 44 -0.21 27.84 -15.62
C GLY A 44 0.42 26.46 -15.48
N PHE A 45 1.35 26.08 -16.36
CA PHE A 45 2.08 24.81 -16.25
C PHE A 45 3.00 24.74 -15.02
N LEU A 46 3.63 25.86 -14.64
CA LEU A 46 4.50 25.93 -13.47
C LEU A 46 3.74 25.94 -12.14
N GLU A 47 2.58 26.61 -12.11
CA GLU A 47 1.68 26.73 -10.97
C GLU A 47 0.82 25.47 -10.80
N ALA A 48 0.48 24.76 -11.88
CA ALA A 48 -0.22 23.48 -11.87
C ALA A 48 0.65 22.31 -11.37
N ARG A 49 1.44 22.54 -10.32
CA ARG A 49 2.05 21.43 -9.58
C ARG A 49 0.92 20.57 -9.02
N SER A 50 1.00 19.27 -9.29
CA SER A 50 0.21 18.28 -8.58
C SER A 50 0.37 18.50 -7.07
N GLN A 51 -0.72 18.37 -6.32
CA GLN A 51 -0.64 18.29 -4.86
C GLN A 51 0.10 16.98 -4.54
N VAL A 52 1.42 17.10 -4.39
CA VAL A 52 2.29 16.01 -3.96
C VAL A 52 2.51 16.21 -2.47
N GLU A 53 1.81 15.41 -1.69
CA GLU A 53 2.07 15.35 -0.26
C GLU A 53 3.25 14.43 -0.01
N PRO A 54 4.08 14.72 1.02
CA PRO A 54 5.04 13.75 1.50
C PRO A 54 4.33 12.42 1.71
N VAL A 55 4.89 11.46 1.04
CA VAL A 55 4.62 10.06 1.23
C VAL A 55 5.06 9.73 2.66
N THR A 56 4.12 9.72 3.61
CA THR A 56 4.36 9.37 5.01
C THR A 56 3.72 8.02 5.30
N GLY A 57 4.39 7.18 6.08
CA GLY A 57 3.96 5.83 6.42
C GLY A 57 3.76 4.94 5.20
N LEU A 58 4.57 5.12 4.16
CA LEU A 58 4.45 4.34 2.92
C LEU A 58 5.08 2.97 3.01
N PHE A 59 6.05 2.87 3.92
CA PHE A 59 6.77 1.68 4.20
C PHE A 59 7.06 1.69 5.68
N PRO A 60 6.47 0.77 6.44
CA PRO A 60 6.93 0.53 7.79
C PRO A 60 8.46 0.36 7.80
N LEU A 61 9.04 -0.26 6.77
CA LEU A 61 10.47 -0.52 6.70
C LEU A 61 11.40 0.69 6.46
N TYR A 62 10.92 1.81 5.91
CA TYR A 62 11.77 2.98 5.61
C TYR A 62 11.61 4.12 6.61
N GLU A 63 10.43 4.24 7.21
CA GLU A 63 10.09 5.38 8.05
C GLU A 63 9.90 5.02 9.52
N ILE A 64 9.78 3.73 9.86
CA ILE A 64 9.79 3.32 11.27
C ILE A 64 11.17 3.69 11.85
N PRO A 65 11.21 4.55 12.88
CA PRO A 65 12.43 4.81 13.62
C PRO A 65 13.08 3.50 14.08
N LEU A 66 14.42 3.43 14.07
CA LEU A 66 15.14 2.18 14.37
C LEU A 66 14.68 1.50 15.68
N HIS A 67 14.33 2.28 16.71
CA HIS A 67 13.83 1.76 17.98
C HIS A 67 12.47 1.06 17.83
N GLU A 68 11.53 1.67 17.09
CA GLU A 68 10.23 1.08 16.83
C GLU A 68 10.35 -0.15 15.91
N MET A 69 11.31 -0.16 15.00
CA MET A 69 11.57 -1.32 14.13
C MET A 69 12.06 -2.51 14.96
N ASN A 70 12.94 -2.27 15.94
CA ASN A 70 13.37 -3.31 16.86
C ASN A 70 12.21 -3.84 17.71
N ALA A 71 11.33 -2.96 18.21
CA ALA A 71 10.14 -3.38 18.95
C ALA A 71 9.20 -4.26 18.09
N HIS A 72 9.01 -3.92 16.82
CA HIS A 72 8.28 -4.79 15.88
C HIS A 72 8.97 -6.14 15.72
N LEU A 73 10.29 -6.16 15.49
CA LEU A 73 11.05 -7.40 15.32
C LEU A 73 11.04 -8.28 16.58
N ASP A 74 11.00 -7.69 17.78
CA ASP A 74 10.89 -8.42 19.05
C ASP A 74 9.51 -9.08 19.20
N LEU A 75 8.43 -8.37 18.87
CA LEU A 75 7.09 -8.96 18.87
C LEU A 75 6.93 -10.03 17.79
N ILE A 76 7.46 -9.79 16.59
CA ILE A 76 7.44 -10.76 15.49
C ILE A 76 8.26 -12.00 15.85
N GLN A 77 9.34 -11.85 16.63
CA GLN A 77 10.13 -12.96 17.15
C GLN A 77 9.27 -13.85 18.08
N VAL A 78 8.53 -13.25 19.02
CA VAL A 78 7.60 -13.96 19.90
C VAL A 78 6.52 -14.70 19.09
N ILE A 79 5.94 -14.02 18.10
CA ILE A 79 4.96 -14.62 17.18
C ILE A 79 5.56 -15.82 16.45
N ARG A 80 6.76 -15.68 15.88
CA ARG A 80 7.46 -16.76 15.18
C ARG A 80 7.65 -17.96 16.10
N ASP A 81 8.04 -17.73 17.36
CA ASP A 81 8.30 -18.80 18.31
C ASP A 81 7.00 -19.54 18.69
N ARG A 82 5.87 -18.83 18.77
CA ARG A 82 4.53 -19.45 18.88
C ARG A 82 4.17 -20.26 17.63
N MET A 83 4.43 -19.73 16.44
CA MET A 83 4.19 -20.45 15.18
C MET A 83 4.99 -21.76 15.11
N VAL A 84 6.29 -21.71 15.44
CA VAL A 84 7.17 -22.88 15.43
C VAL A 84 6.73 -23.93 16.44
N LYS A 85 6.25 -23.53 17.63
CA LYS A 85 5.69 -24.47 18.62
C LYS A 85 4.44 -25.19 18.10
N LEU A 86 3.55 -24.46 17.41
CA LEU A 86 2.28 -24.98 16.93
C LEU A 86 2.42 -25.81 15.64
N LYS A 87 3.17 -25.31 14.65
CA LYS A 87 3.40 -25.96 13.34
C LYS A 87 4.86 -25.75 12.91
N PRO A 88 5.81 -26.59 13.35
CA PRO A 88 7.25 -26.44 13.06
C PRO A 88 7.61 -26.44 11.57
N ASP A 89 6.77 -27.08 10.75
CA ASP A 89 6.89 -27.20 9.29
C ASP A 89 6.43 -25.95 8.53
N ARG A 90 5.78 -25.00 9.21
CA ARG A 90 5.23 -23.78 8.61
C ARG A 90 5.90 -22.52 9.18
N PRO A 91 7.17 -22.25 8.81
CA PRO A 91 7.89 -21.09 9.31
C PRO A 91 7.24 -19.79 8.84
N LEU A 92 7.44 -18.72 9.61
CA LEU A 92 7.09 -17.37 9.20
C LEU A 92 7.81 -17.03 7.87
N ASN A 93 7.04 -16.63 6.86
CA ASN A 93 7.58 -16.31 5.53
C ASN A 93 7.61 -14.80 5.24
N HIS A 94 8.16 -14.42 4.10
CA HIS A 94 8.31 -13.01 3.69
C HIS A 94 6.98 -12.27 3.59
N ILE A 95 5.93 -12.90 3.05
CA ILE A 95 4.64 -12.23 2.89
C ILE A 95 3.96 -11.95 4.23
N GLN A 96 3.96 -12.94 5.14
CA GLN A 96 3.46 -12.77 6.50
C GLN A 96 4.26 -11.71 7.25
N PHE A 97 5.59 -11.74 7.14
CA PHE A 97 6.46 -10.72 7.72
C PHE A 97 6.10 -9.31 7.24
N CYS A 98 5.83 -9.12 5.94
CA CYS A 98 5.49 -7.80 5.40
C CYS A 98 4.15 -7.28 5.94
N TYR A 99 3.16 -8.14 6.18
CA TYR A 99 1.93 -7.75 6.88
C TYR A 99 2.20 -7.37 8.33
N LEU A 100 2.94 -8.20 9.07
CA LEU A 100 3.25 -7.96 10.48
C LEU A 100 4.01 -6.65 10.67
N MET A 101 4.96 -6.34 9.78
CA MET A 101 5.65 -5.04 9.81
C MET A 101 4.72 -3.86 9.57
N GLY A 102 3.58 -4.04 8.88
CA GLY A 102 2.58 -3.00 8.64
C GLY A 102 1.54 -2.85 9.75
N MET A 103 1.55 -3.71 10.76
CA MET A 103 0.63 -3.66 11.89
C MET A 103 1.13 -2.71 12.96
N SER A 104 0.21 -2.15 13.77
CA SER A 104 0.63 -1.42 14.97
C SER A 104 1.22 -2.39 16.00
N LEU A 105 2.05 -1.89 16.92
CA LEU A 105 2.52 -2.69 18.06
C LEU A 105 1.37 -3.26 18.91
N GLY A 106 0.22 -2.57 18.96
CA GLY A 106 -0.97 -3.07 19.64
C GLY A 106 -1.57 -4.29 18.95
N ASP A 107 -1.68 -4.23 17.61
CA ASP A 107 -2.22 -5.32 16.80
C ASP A 107 -1.27 -6.53 16.80
N LEU A 108 0.04 -6.30 16.74
CA LEU A 108 1.05 -7.36 16.87
C LEU A 108 0.98 -8.10 18.20
N ARG A 109 0.62 -7.43 19.30
CA ARG A 109 0.44 -8.09 20.59
C ARG A 109 -0.82 -8.95 20.64
N ALA A 110 -1.86 -8.55 19.90
CA ALA A 110 -3.16 -9.19 19.94
C ALA A 110 -3.36 -10.26 18.84
N ILE A 111 -2.51 -10.28 17.81
CA ILE A 111 -2.68 -11.19 16.66
C ILE A 111 -2.56 -12.66 17.06
N SER A 112 -3.44 -13.49 16.50
CA SER A 112 -3.40 -14.94 16.63
C SER A 112 -2.49 -15.57 15.57
N VAL A 113 -1.88 -16.71 15.90
CA VAL A 113 -1.12 -17.51 14.92
C VAL A 113 -1.98 -17.94 13.74
N GLN A 114 -3.26 -18.25 13.97
CA GLN A 114 -4.19 -18.64 12.92
C GLN A 114 -4.44 -17.53 11.90
N THR A 115 -4.54 -16.29 12.37
CA THR A 115 -4.64 -15.11 11.51
C THR A 115 -3.44 -15.00 10.58
N ILE A 116 -2.24 -15.28 11.09
CA ILE A 116 -1.00 -15.16 10.31
C ILE A 116 -0.95 -16.19 9.17
N TYR A 117 -1.42 -17.42 9.39
CA TYR A 117 -1.57 -18.40 8.31
C TYR A 117 -2.60 -17.98 7.26
N GLY A 118 -3.60 -17.19 7.65
CA GLY A 118 -4.59 -16.60 6.74
C GLY A 118 -4.04 -15.52 5.80
N LEU A 119 -3.01 -14.78 6.20
CA LEU A 119 -2.51 -13.61 5.46
C LEU A 119 -1.96 -13.96 4.06
N GLY A 120 -1.21 -15.06 3.94
CA GLY A 120 -0.73 -15.54 2.64
C GLY A 120 -1.89 -15.98 1.74
N LYS A 121 -2.88 -16.70 2.31
CA LYS A 121 -4.08 -17.13 1.60
C LYS A 121 -4.94 -15.94 1.14
N LEU A 122 -5.05 -14.89 1.96
CA LEU A 122 -5.72 -13.64 1.59
C LEU A 122 -5.06 -12.99 0.37
N THR A 123 -3.74 -12.89 0.34
CA THR A 123 -3.04 -12.27 -0.80
C THR A 123 -3.20 -13.10 -2.06
N ALA A 124 -3.01 -14.43 -1.97
CA ALA A 124 -3.21 -15.33 -3.10
C ALA A 124 -4.66 -15.24 -3.62
N HIS A 125 -5.65 -15.24 -2.73
CA HIS A 125 -7.07 -15.08 -3.10
C HIS A 125 -7.32 -13.75 -3.78
N PHE A 126 -6.76 -12.65 -3.26
CA PHE A 126 -6.88 -11.34 -3.90
C PHE A 126 -6.36 -11.36 -5.35
N PHE A 127 -5.12 -11.78 -5.58
CA PHE A 127 -4.50 -11.70 -6.91
C PHE A 127 -4.99 -12.77 -7.88
N ASN A 128 -5.37 -13.96 -7.42
CA ASN A 128 -5.98 -14.99 -8.27
C ASN A 128 -7.43 -14.62 -8.65
N SER A 129 -8.12 -13.85 -7.81
CA SER A 129 -9.47 -13.35 -8.09
C SER A 129 -9.49 -12.05 -8.89
N GLN A 130 -8.34 -11.41 -9.15
CA GLN A 130 -8.23 -10.33 -10.12
C GLN A 130 -8.36 -10.90 -11.54
N GLN A 131 -9.54 -11.44 -11.86
CA GLN A 131 -9.93 -11.64 -13.25
C GLN A 131 -10.13 -10.23 -13.81
N TYR A 132 -9.22 -9.81 -14.69
CA TYR A 132 -9.34 -8.57 -15.43
C TYR A 132 -10.60 -8.66 -16.31
N PHE A 133 -11.75 -8.29 -15.74
CA PHE A 133 -13.00 -8.18 -16.46
C PHE A 133 -12.83 -7.04 -17.46
N ILE A 134 -12.72 -7.39 -18.75
CA ILE A 134 -12.90 -6.44 -19.85
C ILE A 134 -14.41 -6.40 -20.08
N PRO A 135 -15.12 -5.28 -19.77
CA PRO A 135 -16.55 -5.23 -19.99
C PRO A 135 -16.86 -5.47 -21.47
N SER A 136 -17.70 -6.46 -21.75
CA SER A 136 -18.39 -6.52 -23.04
C SER A 136 -19.26 -5.27 -23.16
N ARG A 137 -19.09 -4.48 -24.24
CA ARG A 137 -19.85 -3.25 -24.54
C ARG A 137 -21.35 -3.47 -24.81
N SER A 138 -21.93 -4.61 -24.44
CA SER A 138 -23.34 -4.92 -24.65
C SER A 138 -24.15 -4.68 -23.37
N ALA A 139 -24.60 -3.45 -23.15
CA ALA A 139 -25.66 -3.16 -22.17
C ALA A 139 -26.89 -2.63 -22.89
N THR A 140 -27.97 -3.41 -22.85
CA THR A 140 -29.33 -2.95 -23.15
C THR A 140 -29.80 -1.94 -22.10
N PRO A 141 -30.66 -0.97 -22.48
CA PRO A 141 -31.03 0.15 -21.62
C PRO A 141 -32.19 -0.22 -20.68
N SER A 142 -31.90 -0.81 -19.53
CA SER A 142 -32.76 -0.67 -18.35
C SER A 142 -31.94 -0.91 -17.07
N THR A 143 -32.12 -0.01 -16.09
CA THR A 143 -31.33 0.14 -14.84
C THR A 143 -29.92 0.73 -15.05
N ARG A 144 -29.60 1.88 -14.41
CA ARG A 144 -28.23 2.42 -14.41
C ARG A 144 -27.32 1.38 -13.76
N SER A 145 -26.37 0.83 -14.51
CA SER A 145 -25.36 -0.09 -13.96
C SER A 145 -24.51 0.64 -12.92
N GLN A 146 -23.97 -0.10 -11.95
CA GLN A 146 -23.07 0.45 -10.94
C GLN A 146 -21.82 1.08 -11.58
N ASP A 147 -21.38 0.51 -12.70
CA ASP A 147 -20.36 1.07 -13.59
C ASP A 147 -20.71 2.45 -14.11
N SER A 148 -21.94 2.65 -14.61
CA SER A 148 -22.39 3.96 -15.09
C SER A 148 -22.36 4.99 -13.97
N LEU A 149 -22.81 4.60 -12.77
CA LEU A 149 -22.80 5.49 -11.61
C LEU A 149 -21.37 5.83 -11.16
N CYS A 150 -20.47 4.86 -11.09
CA CYS A 150 -19.06 5.12 -10.78
C CYS A 150 -18.42 6.03 -11.82
N THR A 151 -18.72 5.81 -13.10
CA THR A 151 -18.17 6.61 -14.21
C THR A 151 -18.67 8.05 -14.14
N GLU A 152 -19.96 8.27 -13.83
CA GLU A 152 -20.52 9.61 -13.60
C GLU A 152 -19.83 10.30 -12.41
N LEU A 153 -19.64 9.60 -11.29
CA LEU A 153 -18.99 10.13 -10.09
C LEU A 153 -17.52 10.50 -10.31
N ASP A 154 -16.82 9.73 -11.14
CA ASP A 154 -15.42 9.95 -11.52
C ASP A 154 -15.30 10.77 -12.82
N GLN A 155 -16.38 11.41 -13.26
CA GLN A 155 -16.43 12.35 -14.38
C GLN A 155 -15.95 11.77 -15.72
N HIS A 156 -16.21 10.49 -15.96
CA HIS A 156 -15.80 9.75 -17.16
C HIS A 156 -14.28 9.80 -17.44
N ARG A 157 -13.48 9.88 -16.38
CA ARG A 157 -12.02 10.00 -16.47
C ARG A 157 -11.30 9.05 -15.53
N CYS A 158 -10.06 8.73 -15.88
CA CYS A 158 -9.15 8.09 -14.95
C CYS A 158 -8.86 9.06 -13.79
N ILE A 159 -9.11 8.63 -12.55
CA ILE A 159 -8.92 9.45 -11.35
C ILE A 159 -7.44 9.84 -11.11
N VAL A 160 -6.50 9.10 -11.71
CA VAL A 160 -5.05 9.34 -11.56
C VAL A 160 -4.47 10.22 -12.66
N THR A 161 -4.94 10.05 -13.90
CA THR A 161 -4.30 10.67 -15.09
C THR A 161 -5.19 11.67 -15.80
N GLY A 162 -6.48 11.73 -15.48
CA GLY A 162 -7.47 12.55 -16.18
C GLY A 162 -7.82 12.06 -17.60
N LEU A 163 -7.22 10.96 -18.06
CA LEU A 163 -7.48 10.36 -19.38
C LEU A 163 -8.96 9.98 -19.52
N ALA A 164 -9.52 10.26 -20.69
CA ALA A 164 -10.87 9.81 -21.06
C ALA A 164 -10.89 8.30 -21.32
N ASP A 165 -12.10 7.74 -21.43
CA ASP A 165 -12.37 6.31 -21.66
C ASP A 165 -11.73 5.39 -20.59
N PRO A 166 -12.01 5.62 -19.29
CA PRO A 166 -11.48 4.77 -18.23
C PRO A 166 -12.16 3.39 -18.21
N HIS A 167 -11.46 2.42 -17.64
CA HIS A 167 -12.06 1.20 -17.12
C HIS A 167 -12.60 1.45 -15.71
N VAL A 168 -13.80 0.95 -15.44
CA VAL A 168 -14.31 0.81 -14.08
C VAL A 168 -13.65 -0.42 -13.47
N CYS A 169 -12.99 -0.25 -12.32
CA CYS A 169 -12.15 -1.25 -11.69
C CYS A 169 -12.62 -1.48 -10.25
N HIS A 170 -12.79 -2.74 -9.86
CA HIS A 170 -13.07 -3.07 -8.46
C HIS A 170 -11.82 -2.91 -7.59
N ILE A 171 -11.98 -2.33 -6.38
CA ILE A 171 -10.91 -2.22 -5.38
C ILE A 171 -10.63 -3.61 -4.80
N VAL A 172 -11.67 -4.26 -4.26
CA VAL A 172 -11.66 -5.68 -3.89
C VAL A 172 -12.31 -6.48 -5.04
N PRO A 173 -11.71 -7.59 -5.50
CA PRO A 173 -12.17 -8.28 -6.71
C PRO A 173 -13.65 -8.66 -6.67
N PHE A 174 -14.37 -8.37 -7.74
CA PHE A 174 -15.75 -8.83 -7.91
C PHE A 174 -15.91 -10.35 -7.77
N ALA A 175 -14.90 -11.09 -8.23
CA ALA A 175 -14.88 -12.54 -8.12
C ALA A 175 -14.92 -13.07 -6.67
N TRP A 176 -14.74 -12.22 -5.64
CA TRP A 176 -14.87 -12.64 -4.24
C TRP A 176 -16.30 -13.04 -3.85
N ASN A 177 -17.31 -12.51 -4.51
CA ASN A 177 -18.72 -12.83 -4.22
C ASN A 177 -19.57 -12.97 -5.48
N GLN A 178 -18.96 -13.22 -6.64
CA GLN A 178 -19.67 -13.30 -7.92
C GLN A 178 -20.75 -14.41 -7.96
N ASP A 179 -20.54 -15.47 -7.19
CA ASP A 179 -21.43 -16.60 -6.98
C ASP A 179 -21.25 -17.17 -5.55
N GLN A 180 -22.05 -18.18 -5.21
CA GLN A 180 -22.10 -18.74 -3.87
C GLN A 180 -20.79 -19.44 -3.47
N GLU A 181 -20.14 -20.13 -4.39
CA GLU A 181 -18.88 -20.86 -4.13
C GLU A 181 -17.76 -19.88 -3.77
N HIS A 182 -17.61 -18.83 -4.57
CA HIS A 182 -16.62 -17.79 -4.32
C HIS A 182 -16.90 -17.04 -3.02
N LEU A 183 -18.19 -16.75 -2.75
CA LEU A 183 -18.63 -16.10 -1.52
C LEU A 183 -18.25 -16.93 -0.28
N ASP A 184 -18.48 -18.24 -0.30
CA ASP A 184 -18.15 -19.11 0.82
C ASP A 184 -16.64 -19.25 1.03
N LYS A 185 -15.87 -19.30 -0.05
CA LYS A 185 -14.40 -19.25 0.01
C LYS A 185 -13.92 -17.93 0.62
N THR A 186 -14.46 -16.80 0.18
CA THR A 186 -14.12 -15.47 0.71
C THR A 186 -14.47 -15.37 2.20
N ARG A 187 -15.63 -15.86 2.63
CA ARG A 187 -16.04 -15.90 4.04
C ARG A 187 -15.03 -16.68 4.90
N LYS A 188 -14.65 -17.88 4.46
CA LYS A 188 -13.65 -18.71 5.17
C LYS A 188 -12.31 -17.99 5.32
N ILE A 189 -11.85 -17.30 4.27
CA ILE A 189 -10.58 -16.57 4.28
C ILE A 189 -10.69 -15.35 5.19
N LEU A 190 -11.71 -14.52 5.02
CA LEU A 190 -11.92 -13.31 5.80
C LEU A 190 -12.08 -13.63 7.29
N ALA A 191 -12.85 -14.66 7.66
CA ALA A 191 -13.01 -15.09 9.05
C ALA A 191 -11.67 -15.37 9.78
N LYS A 192 -10.62 -15.75 9.04
CA LYS A 192 -9.27 -15.97 9.62
C LYS A 192 -8.50 -14.66 9.81
N VAL A 193 -8.75 -13.64 9.00
CA VAL A 193 -7.97 -12.38 8.96
C VAL A 193 -8.70 -11.14 9.52
N ASP A 194 -10.00 -11.28 9.81
CA ASP A 194 -10.97 -10.18 10.00
C ASP A 194 -10.66 -9.23 11.17
N THR A 195 -9.93 -9.68 12.18
CA THR A 195 -9.67 -8.89 13.38
C THR A 195 -8.42 -8.01 13.29
N PHE A 196 -7.53 -8.23 12.30
CA PHE A 196 -6.18 -7.62 12.31
C PHE A 196 -5.71 -7.00 10.99
N VAL A 197 -6.19 -7.47 9.83
CA VAL A 197 -5.95 -6.74 8.56
C VAL A 197 -6.81 -5.47 8.49
N PHE A 198 -7.84 -5.42 9.32
CA PHE A 198 -8.80 -4.35 9.46
C PHE A 198 -8.53 -3.65 10.79
N PRO A 199 -7.54 -2.74 10.88
CA PRO A 199 -7.35 -1.96 12.10
C PRO A 199 -8.67 -1.29 12.44
N ARG A 200 -8.93 -1.11 13.73
CA ARG A 200 -10.16 -0.62 14.39
C ARG A 200 -10.70 0.71 13.80
N ILE A 201 -11.14 0.71 12.55
CA ILE A 201 -12.10 1.67 12.04
C ILE A 201 -13.39 1.32 12.78
N ALA A 202 -14.05 2.31 13.38
CA ALA A 202 -15.45 2.12 13.75
C ALA A 202 -16.15 1.53 12.52
N ASP A 203 -16.84 0.40 12.70
CA ASP A 203 -17.60 -0.28 11.63
C ASP A 203 -16.79 -1.18 10.66
N ALA A 204 -15.55 -1.58 11.03
CA ALA A 204 -14.78 -2.56 10.25
C ALA A 204 -15.52 -3.89 10.04
N HIS A 205 -16.20 -4.38 11.08
CA HIS A 205 -17.06 -5.56 11.00
C HIS A 205 -18.24 -5.35 10.03
N GLU A 206 -18.84 -4.15 10.00
CA GLU A 206 -19.95 -3.83 9.08
C GLU A 206 -19.50 -3.86 7.62
N THR A 207 -18.28 -3.41 7.32
CA THR A 207 -17.77 -3.45 5.95
C THR A 207 -17.40 -4.87 5.50
N SER A 208 -16.72 -5.66 6.34
CA SER A 208 -16.46 -7.08 6.04
C SER A 208 -17.77 -7.82 5.79
N MET A 209 -18.78 -7.54 6.62
CA MET A 209 -20.14 -8.04 6.44
C MET A 209 -20.73 -7.63 5.10
N GLU A 210 -20.54 -6.39 4.64
CA GLU A 210 -21.07 -5.94 3.34
C GLU A 210 -20.41 -6.64 2.14
N ILE A 211 -19.10 -6.91 2.20
CA ILE A 211 -18.39 -7.70 1.16
C ILE A 211 -18.94 -9.14 1.08
N ILE A 212 -19.32 -9.72 2.22
CA ILE A 212 -19.78 -11.12 2.32
C ILE A 212 -21.31 -11.26 2.54
N ASN A 213 -22.06 -10.17 2.36
CA ASN A 213 -23.50 -10.09 2.63
C ASN A 213 -24.33 -10.89 1.63
N GLY A 214 -23.75 -11.21 0.48
CA GLY A 214 -24.44 -11.99 -0.53
C GLY A 214 -23.70 -11.99 -1.86
N VAL A 215 -24.30 -12.71 -2.80
CA VAL A 215 -23.80 -12.77 -4.17
C VAL A 215 -23.87 -11.36 -4.79
N LYS A 216 -22.75 -10.90 -5.34
CA LYS A 216 -22.54 -9.58 -5.96
C LYS A 216 -22.79 -8.39 -5.02
N SER A 217 -22.71 -8.60 -3.70
CA SER A 217 -22.97 -7.51 -2.74
C SER A 217 -21.95 -6.37 -2.82
N SER A 218 -20.71 -6.67 -3.22
CA SER A 218 -19.63 -5.70 -3.39
C SER A 218 -19.59 -5.02 -4.76
N ASP A 219 -20.55 -5.29 -5.65
CA ASP A 219 -20.66 -4.58 -6.93
C ASP A 219 -21.41 -3.27 -6.72
N LYS A 220 -20.69 -2.28 -6.18
CA LYS A 220 -21.24 -0.99 -5.71
C LYS A 220 -20.20 0.11 -5.88
N PRO A 221 -20.60 1.40 -5.95
CA PRO A 221 -19.69 2.48 -6.28
C PRO A 221 -18.62 2.71 -5.20
N TRP A 222 -18.87 2.28 -3.96
CA TRP A 222 -17.89 2.32 -2.87
C TRP A 222 -16.73 1.33 -3.08
N ASN A 223 -16.90 0.29 -3.92
CA ASN A 223 -15.86 -0.67 -4.30
C ASN A 223 -15.33 -0.44 -5.73
N LEU A 224 -15.71 0.64 -6.41
CA LEU A 224 -15.35 0.89 -7.81
C LEU A 224 -14.55 2.18 -7.94
N LEU A 225 -13.58 2.20 -8.87
CA LEU A 225 -12.81 3.38 -9.28
C LEU A 225 -12.61 3.39 -10.80
N CYS A 226 -12.56 4.58 -11.40
CA CYS A 226 -12.18 4.74 -12.81
C CYS A 226 -10.66 4.88 -12.98
N LEU A 227 -10.03 3.90 -13.64
CA LEU A 227 -8.60 3.93 -14.00
C LEU A 227 -8.43 3.83 -15.52
N SER A 228 -7.32 4.34 -16.05
CA SER A 228 -6.99 4.06 -17.45
C SER A 228 -6.72 2.56 -17.62
N PRO A 229 -6.94 1.98 -18.82
CA PRO A 229 -6.70 0.55 -19.04
C PRO A 229 -5.32 0.09 -18.58
N GLN A 230 -4.30 0.91 -18.83
CA GLN A 230 -2.93 0.64 -18.43
C GLN A 230 -2.74 0.62 -16.91
N LEU A 231 -3.34 1.58 -16.20
CA LEU A 231 -3.28 1.65 -14.74
C LEU A 231 -4.08 0.52 -14.10
N HIS A 232 -5.23 0.15 -14.64
CA HIS A 232 -5.97 -1.02 -14.18
C HIS A 232 -5.09 -2.28 -14.22
N THR A 233 -4.40 -2.54 -15.34
CA THR A 233 -3.46 -3.67 -15.43
C THR A 233 -2.34 -3.59 -14.39
N TRP A 234 -1.73 -2.42 -14.22
CA TRP A 234 -0.62 -2.21 -13.29
C TRP A 234 -1.02 -2.31 -11.81
N TRP A 235 -2.24 -1.91 -11.48
CA TRP A 235 -2.77 -2.01 -10.12
C TRP A 235 -2.97 -3.47 -9.71
N GLY A 236 -3.53 -4.29 -10.61
CA GLY A 236 -3.64 -5.75 -10.42
C GLY A 236 -2.29 -6.47 -10.36
N LYS A 237 -1.19 -5.82 -10.73
CA LYS A 237 0.18 -6.34 -10.58
C LYS A 237 0.95 -5.76 -9.39
N ALA A 238 0.28 -5.00 -8.52
CA ALA A 238 0.87 -4.30 -7.39
C ALA A 238 2.03 -3.34 -7.78
N TYR A 239 2.02 -2.76 -8.98
CA TYR A 239 3.05 -1.79 -9.39
C TYR A 239 2.88 -0.44 -8.70
N PHE A 240 1.65 -0.13 -8.30
CA PHE A 240 1.32 1.02 -7.47
C PHE A 240 0.18 0.64 -6.51
N GLY A 241 -0.03 1.45 -5.49
CA GLY A 241 -1.19 1.38 -4.60
C GLY A 241 -1.83 2.74 -4.39
N LEU A 242 -3.03 2.73 -3.83
CA LEU A 242 -3.77 3.93 -3.41
C LEU A 242 -3.92 3.86 -1.89
N LYS A 243 -3.31 4.82 -1.19
CA LYS A 243 -3.43 4.94 0.27
C LYS A 243 -4.55 5.90 0.61
N TYR A 244 -5.43 5.53 1.53
CA TYR A 244 -6.42 6.47 2.06
C TYR A 244 -5.73 7.65 2.76
N TYR A 245 -6.07 8.88 2.39
CA TYR A 245 -5.43 10.09 2.94
C TYR A 245 -6.38 10.90 3.82
N SER A 246 -7.53 11.31 3.28
CA SER A 246 -8.49 12.13 4.03
C SER A 246 -9.89 12.08 3.43
N VAL A 247 -10.86 12.59 4.17
CA VAL A 247 -12.24 12.77 3.71
C VAL A 247 -12.76 14.13 4.14
N VAL A 248 -13.49 14.79 3.24
CA VAL A 248 -14.23 16.03 3.52
C VAL A 248 -15.63 15.92 2.93
N LEU A 249 -16.63 16.53 3.59
CA LEU A 249 -17.97 16.62 3.03
C LEU A 249 -17.96 17.59 1.84
N CYS A 250 -18.78 17.31 0.82
CA CYS A 250 -18.98 18.29 -0.26
C CYS A 250 -19.81 19.46 0.27
N GLU A 251 -19.32 20.68 0.10
CA GLU A 251 -20.03 21.89 0.53
C GLU A 251 -21.37 22.06 -0.21
N ASP A 252 -21.38 21.75 -1.51
CA ASP A 252 -22.56 21.91 -2.37
C ASP A 252 -23.61 20.79 -2.19
N ASP A 253 -23.20 19.62 -1.68
CA ASP A 253 -24.10 18.48 -1.48
C ASP A 253 -23.61 17.56 -0.35
N PRO A 254 -24.16 17.69 0.87
CA PRO A 254 -23.70 16.92 2.04
C PRO A 254 -23.95 15.41 1.91
N ASN A 255 -24.76 14.97 0.94
CA ASN A 255 -24.93 13.55 0.64
C ASN A 255 -23.68 12.92 0.04
N TYR A 256 -22.71 13.74 -0.40
CA TYR A 256 -21.44 13.28 -0.94
C TYR A 256 -20.26 13.74 -0.10
N SER A 257 -19.23 12.90 -0.10
CA SER A 257 -17.92 13.19 0.45
C SER A 257 -16.88 13.13 -0.65
N ILE A 258 -15.89 14.02 -0.57
CA ILE A 258 -14.66 13.93 -1.36
C ILE A 258 -13.64 13.17 -0.53
N ILE A 259 -13.24 12.01 -1.03
CA ILE A 259 -12.21 11.18 -0.43
C ILE A 259 -10.93 11.41 -1.21
N SER A 260 -9.87 11.75 -0.49
CA SER A 260 -8.53 11.92 -1.03
C SER A 260 -7.75 10.63 -0.86
N LEU A 261 -7.17 10.14 -1.95
CA LEU A 261 -6.30 8.98 -2.00
C LEU A 261 -4.91 9.43 -2.43
N GLN A 262 -3.87 8.95 -1.75
CA GLN A 262 -2.49 9.19 -2.13
C GLN A 262 -2.02 8.07 -3.08
N PHE A 263 -1.62 8.44 -4.28
CA PHE A 263 -1.03 7.55 -5.27
C PHE A 263 0.41 7.20 -4.90
N VAL A 264 0.79 5.94 -5.06
CA VAL A 264 2.09 5.44 -4.62
C VAL A 264 2.66 4.42 -5.58
N TRP A 265 3.78 4.73 -6.24
CA TRP A 265 4.58 3.71 -6.91
C TRP A 265 5.23 2.76 -5.90
N MET A 266 5.05 1.46 -6.11
CA MET A 266 5.58 0.42 -5.23
C MET A 266 7.04 0.05 -5.60
N PRO A 267 7.83 -0.44 -4.64
CA PRO A 267 9.12 -1.04 -4.94
C PRO A 267 8.91 -2.36 -5.69
N SER A 268 9.92 -2.74 -6.45
CA SER A 268 10.03 -4.10 -6.98
C SER A 268 11.11 -4.82 -6.20
N ASN A 269 10.68 -5.74 -5.32
CA ASN A 269 11.61 -6.66 -4.68
C ASN A 269 11.95 -7.81 -5.66
N VAL A 270 13.22 -7.91 -6.03
CA VAL A 270 13.73 -8.94 -6.96
C VAL A 270 14.52 -10.04 -6.26
N LYS A 271 14.68 -9.96 -4.94
CA LYS A 271 15.51 -10.89 -4.17
C LYS A 271 14.71 -11.79 -3.24
N ALA A 272 13.53 -11.35 -2.80
CA ALA A 272 12.68 -12.15 -1.93
C ALA A 272 11.68 -12.96 -2.74
N MET A 273 11.33 -14.12 -2.22
CA MET A 273 10.17 -14.90 -2.64
C MET A 273 9.13 -14.85 -1.52
N PRO A 274 7.85 -14.58 -1.83
CA PRO A 274 6.83 -14.38 -0.79
C PRO A 274 6.68 -15.54 0.20
N THR A 275 6.89 -16.77 -0.27
CA THR A 275 6.73 -18.02 0.50
C THR A 275 7.98 -18.46 1.24
N ASP A 276 9.16 -17.88 0.96
CA ASP A 276 10.40 -18.29 1.60
C ASP A 276 10.41 -17.90 3.07
N PRO A 277 10.99 -18.73 3.96
CA PRO A 277 11.16 -18.37 5.36
C PRO A 277 11.92 -17.05 5.53
N ILE A 278 11.48 -16.21 6.47
CA ILE A 278 12.16 -14.96 6.79
C ILE A 278 13.23 -15.17 7.86
N ASP A 279 14.45 -14.67 7.61
CA ASP A 279 15.48 -14.57 8.63
C ASP A 279 15.32 -13.24 9.40
N LEU A 280 14.73 -13.32 10.60
CA LEU A 280 14.55 -12.18 11.50
C LEU A 280 15.87 -11.61 12.02
N GLY A 281 16.92 -12.43 12.14
CA GLY A 281 18.26 -11.96 12.52
C GLY A 281 18.84 -11.05 11.44
N ALA A 282 18.70 -11.44 10.18
CA ALA A 282 19.07 -10.60 9.04
C ALA A 282 18.27 -9.29 8.97
N GLN A 283 17.02 -9.26 9.45
CA GLN A 283 16.20 -8.03 9.47
C GLN A 283 16.66 -7.00 10.50
N ARG A 284 17.34 -7.43 11.57
CA ARG A 284 17.93 -6.51 12.57
C ARG A 284 19.18 -5.81 12.06
N ASN A 285 19.87 -6.43 11.11
CA ASN A 285 21.07 -5.86 10.52
C ASN A 285 20.69 -4.89 9.37
N PRO A 286 21.05 -3.60 9.47
CA PRO A 286 20.67 -2.58 8.50
C PRO A 286 21.25 -2.79 7.10
N LEU A 287 22.20 -3.72 6.92
CA LEU A 287 22.83 -4.04 5.64
C LEU A 287 22.20 -5.26 4.95
N THR A 288 21.51 -6.12 5.69
CA THR A 288 20.91 -7.37 5.20
C THR A 288 19.39 -7.37 5.28
N ALA A 289 18.79 -6.38 5.97
CA ALA A 289 17.36 -6.24 6.05
C ALA A 289 16.73 -6.07 4.66
N LEU A 290 15.49 -6.57 4.52
CA LEU A 290 14.69 -6.56 3.30
C LEU A 290 14.69 -5.19 2.61
N ARG A 291 14.63 -4.12 3.40
CA ARG A 291 14.64 -2.71 2.93
C ARG A 291 15.85 -2.35 2.05
N VAL A 292 17.00 -2.97 2.28
CA VAL A 292 18.23 -2.74 1.50
C VAL A 292 18.10 -3.32 0.09
N HIS A 293 17.20 -4.28 -0.11
CA HIS A 293 17.01 -4.95 -1.39
C HIS A 293 15.93 -4.27 -2.25
N LEU A 294 15.11 -3.40 -1.66
CA LEU A 294 14.07 -2.60 -2.32
C LEU A 294 14.67 -1.40 -3.09
N THR A 295 15.61 -1.71 -3.97
CA THR A 295 16.42 -0.73 -4.71
C THR A 295 15.78 -0.30 -6.04
N HIS A 296 14.77 -1.04 -6.50
CA HIS A 296 14.04 -0.79 -7.75
C HIS A 296 12.65 -0.26 -7.43
N ARG A 297 12.20 0.74 -8.17
CA ARG A 297 10.88 1.36 -8.00
C ARG A 297 10.27 1.65 -9.37
N TYR A 298 8.95 1.48 -9.46
CA TYR A 298 8.18 1.93 -10.61
C TYR A 298 8.05 3.46 -10.60
N GLY A 299 7.69 4.04 -11.75
CA GLY A 299 7.49 5.48 -11.90
C GLY A 299 8.75 6.32 -11.96
N ASN A 300 8.54 7.64 -12.12
CA ASN A 300 9.60 8.63 -12.03
C ASN A 300 9.72 9.09 -10.58
N GLY A 301 10.63 8.47 -9.83
CA GLY A 301 11.05 8.91 -8.49
C GLY A 301 12.57 9.15 -8.45
N PRO A 302 13.11 9.72 -7.36
CA PRO A 302 14.56 9.82 -7.18
C PRO A 302 15.18 8.44 -7.45
N LEU A 303 16.18 8.46 -8.33
CA LEU A 303 16.80 7.31 -8.99
C LEU A 303 16.82 6.07 -8.08
N SER A 304 16.36 4.94 -8.62
CA SER A 304 16.55 3.61 -8.03
C SER A 304 17.91 3.55 -7.30
N ALA A 305 17.92 3.20 -6.02
CA ALA A 305 19.17 3.05 -5.24
C ALA A 305 20.08 1.92 -5.79
N CYS A 306 19.62 1.22 -6.83
CA CYS A 306 20.38 0.26 -7.59
C CYS A 306 21.62 0.90 -8.22
N THR A 307 22.79 0.42 -7.83
CA THR A 307 24.09 0.82 -8.36
C THR A 307 24.54 -0.03 -9.55
N THR A 308 23.78 -1.08 -9.90
CA THR A 308 24.12 -2.01 -10.97
C THR A 308 24.01 -1.34 -12.34
N ARG A 309 25.14 -1.23 -13.04
CA ARG A 309 25.18 -0.71 -14.41
C ARG A 309 24.36 -1.59 -15.35
N ASN A 310 23.52 -0.97 -16.19
CA ASN A 310 22.65 -1.66 -17.15
C ASN A 310 21.70 -2.69 -16.51
N CYS A 311 21.26 -2.47 -15.27
CA CYS A 311 20.29 -3.34 -14.63
C CYS A 311 19.00 -3.45 -15.47
N THR A 312 18.68 -4.67 -15.91
CA THR A 312 17.44 -4.97 -16.65
C THR A 312 16.22 -4.56 -15.86
N LYS A 313 16.22 -4.81 -14.53
CA LYS A 313 15.08 -4.47 -13.70
C LYS A 313 14.83 -2.97 -13.61
N CYS A 314 15.88 -2.15 -13.47
CA CYS A 314 15.72 -0.69 -13.52
C CYS A 314 15.08 -0.26 -14.84
N ARG A 315 15.47 -0.87 -15.97
CA ARG A 315 14.89 -0.55 -17.28
C ARG A 315 13.42 -0.93 -17.35
N GLU A 316 13.04 -2.09 -16.83
CA GLU A 316 11.65 -2.53 -16.74
C GLU A 316 10.81 -1.58 -15.89
N THR A 317 11.27 -1.24 -14.69
CA THR A 317 10.49 -0.41 -13.77
C THR A 317 10.38 1.04 -14.25
N LEU A 318 11.41 1.57 -14.94
CA LEU A 318 11.36 2.87 -15.61
C LEU A 318 10.36 2.92 -16.78
N GLY A 319 10.05 1.76 -17.38
CA GLY A 319 9.03 1.66 -18.42
C GLY A 319 7.60 1.80 -17.89
N VAL A 320 7.41 1.66 -16.56
CA VAL A 320 6.11 1.78 -15.89
C VAL A 320 5.99 3.18 -15.33
N GLN A 321 5.33 4.07 -16.05
CA GLN A 321 5.07 5.44 -15.65
C GLN A 321 3.80 5.95 -16.33
N CYS A 322 3.08 6.87 -15.70
CA CYS A 322 1.95 7.56 -16.29
C CYS A 322 2.08 9.06 -16.10
N HIS A 323 1.29 9.82 -16.86
CA HIS A 323 1.29 11.28 -16.84
C HIS A 323 -0.13 11.76 -16.59
N ASP A 324 -0.26 12.83 -15.81
CA ASP A 324 -1.51 13.58 -15.68
C ASP A 324 -1.68 14.42 -16.96
N ILE A 325 -2.81 14.25 -17.65
CA ILE A 325 -3.09 14.92 -18.92
C ILE A 325 -3.27 16.43 -18.77
N SER A 326 -3.71 16.89 -17.60
CA SER A 326 -3.98 18.32 -17.36
C SER A 326 -2.67 19.10 -17.23
N SER A 327 -1.68 18.50 -16.57
CA SER A 327 -0.37 19.10 -16.33
C SER A 327 0.72 18.60 -17.30
N ASN A 328 0.48 17.49 -18.01
CA ASN A 328 1.49 16.71 -18.75
C ASN A 328 2.71 16.31 -17.90
N ARG A 329 2.57 16.27 -16.57
CA ARG A 329 3.65 15.89 -15.65
C ARG A 329 3.55 14.40 -15.34
N PRO A 330 4.69 13.72 -15.09
CA PRO A 330 4.67 12.37 -14.55
C PRO A 330 3.89 12.34 -13.24
N VAL A 331 3.08 11.31 -13.03
CA VAL A 331 2.46 11.07 -11.74
C VAL A 331 3.53 10.53 -10.80
N GLU A 332 3.76 11.24 -9.70
CA GLU A 332 4.76 10.90 -8.69
C GLU A 332 4.09 10.23 -7.48
N SER A 333 4.84 9.41 -6.73
CA SER A 333 4.37 8.94 -5.43
C SER A 333 4.12 10.15 -4.52
N GLY A 334 2.96 10.18 -3.87
CA GLY A 334 2.51 11.32 -3.07
C GLY A 334 1.44 12.17 -3.76
N THR A 335 1.21 11.97 -5.06
CA THR A 335 0.14 12.65 -5.79
C THR A 335 -1.22 12.32 -5.15
N ILE A 336 -1.97 13.37 -4.78
CA ILE A 336 -3.31 13.22 -4.21
C ILE A 336 -4.35 13.21 -5.33
N VAL A 337 -5.14 12.13 -5.38
CA VAL A 337 -6.30 11.99 -6.28
C VAL A 337 -7.58 12.06 -5.45
N LYS A 338 -8.63 12.65 -6.03
CA LYS A 338 -9.90 12.89 -5.33
C LYS A 338 -11.01 12.10 -5.99
N VAL A 339 -11.81 11.41 -5.18
CA VAL A 339 -12.99 10.66 -5.64
C VAL A 339 -14.22 11.09 -4.86
N LYS A 340 -15.34 11.25 -5.56
CA LYS A 340 -16.62 11.64 -4.96
C LYS A 340 -17.46 10.40 -4.70
N ARG A 341 -17.90 10.18 -3.46
CA ARG A 341 -18.79 9.05 -3.11
C ARG A 341 -19.89 9.50 -2.16
N LEU A 342 -20.93 8.68 -2.04
CA LEU A 342 -22.00 8.93 -1.07
C LEU A 342 -21.41 8.94 0.34
N THR A 343 -21.77 9.95 1.13
CA THR A 343 -21.30 10.13 2.51
C THR A 343 -21.63 8.93 3.38
N LYS A 344 -22.79 8.30 3.18
CA LYS A 344 -23.18 7.08 3.89
C LYS A 344 -22.25 5.89 3.62
N ASP A 345 -21.63 5.81 2.44
CA ASP A 345 -20.80 4.67 2.03
C ASP A 345 -19.30 4.96 2.21
N ARG A 346 -18.93 6.12 2.79
CA ARG A 346 -17.52 6.55 2.90
C ARG A 346 -16.65 5.57 3.70
N HIS A 347 -17.22 4.97 4.75
CA HIS A 347 -16.53 4.02 5.62
C HIS A 347 -16.24 2.72 4.88
N LEU A 348 -17.18 2.26 4.02
CA LEU A 348 -16.99 1.10 3.16
C LEU A 348 -15.82 1.30 2.20
N LEU A 349 -15.77 2.46 1.51
CA LEU A 349 -14.65 2.78 0.60
C LEU A 349 -13.33 2.86 1.36
N GLU A 350 -13.29 3.60 2.48
CA GLU A 350 -12.09 3.73 3.31
C GLU A 350 -11.53 2.36 3.68
N HIS A 351 -12.41 1.45 4.09
CA HIS A 351 -12.04 0.12 4.52
C HIS A 351 -11.54 -0.76 3.36
N VAL A 352 -12.21 -0.80 2.21
CA VAL A 352 -11.72 -1.60 1.07
C VAL A 352 -10.41 -1.05 0.49
N ILE A 353 -10.23 0.27 0.49
CA ILE A 353 -8.95 0.90 0.12
C ILE A 353 -7.85 0.48 1.09
N LYS A 354 -8.10 0.51 2.39
CA LYS A 354 -7.11 0.09 3.41
C LYS A 354 -6.78 -1.40 3.31
N LEU A 355 -7.78 -2.26 3.10
CA LEU A 355 -7.57 -3.69 2.85
C LEU A 355 -6.67 -3.91 1.64
N GLN A 356 -7.03 -3.30 0.52
CA GLN A 356 -6.28 -3.44 -0.72
C GLN A 356 -4.86 -2.87 -0.61
N TRP A 357 -4.70 -1.72 0.06
CA TRP A 357 -3.41 -1.13 0.37
C TRP A 357 -2.50 -2.10 1.12
N SER A 358 -3.00 -2.74 2.18
CA SER A 358 -2.25 -3.72 2.96
C SER A 358 -1.82 -4.92 2.11
N ILE A 359 -2.71 -5.45 1.25
CA ILE A 359 -2.40 -6.56 0.34
C ILE A 359 -1.34 -6.17 -0.69
N ILE A 360 -1.49 -5.01 -1.34
CA ILE A 360 -0.54 -4.50 -2.35
C ILE A 360 0.84 -4.28 -1.72
N CYS A 361 0.90 -3.67 -0.53
CA CYS A 361 2.14 -3.47 0.20
C CYS A 361 2.83 -4.80 0.52
N ALA A 362 2.10 -5.76 1.08
CA ALA A 362 2.65 -7.08 1.42
C ALA A 362 3.20 -7.79 0.17
N ALA A 363 2.44 -7.78 -0.94
CA ALA A 363 2.88 -8.37 -2.21
C ALA A 363 4.13 -7.68 -2.77
N ALA A 364 4.12 -6.35 -2.89
CA ALA A 364 5.25 -5.61 -3.45
C ALA A 364 6.55 -5.77 -2.65
N LEU A 365 6.44 -5.79 -1.31
CA LEU A 365 7.58 -5.91 -0.41
C LEU A 365 8.14 -7.33 -0.36
N SER A 366 7.29 -8.35 -0.47
CA SER A 366 7.70 -9.76 -0.33
C SER A 366 8.25 -10.41 -1.59
N GLY A 367 8.18 -9.75 -2.75
CA GLY A 367 8.70 -10.29 -4.03
C GLY A 367 7.72 -10.30 -5.19
N GLY A 368 6.47 -9.89 -4.95
CA GLY A 368 5.40 -9.87 -5.95
C GLY A 368 4.15 -10.63 -5.48
N PRO A 369 3.07 -10.59 -6.27
CA PRO A 369 1.87 -11.35 -5.97
C PRO A 369 2.12 -12.85 -6.03
N LEU A 370 1.46 -13.61 -5.15
CA LEU A 370 1.35 -15.07 -5.25
C LEU A 370 0.43 -15.38 -6.43
N ILE A 371 0.98 -15.67 -7.62
CA ILE A 371 0.22 -16.08 -8.81
C ILE A 371 0.53 -17.57 -9.06
N GLY A 372 -0.54 -18.40 -9.06
CA GLY A 372 -0.66 -19.88 -9.23
C GLY A 372 0.61 -20.74 -9.43
N ASP A 373 0.73 -21.87 -8.75
CA ASP A 373 0.14 -23.15 -9.20
C ASP A 373 0.01 -24.11 -8.00
N ASP A 374 -1.19 -24.64 -7.71
CA ASP A 374 -1.55 -25.83 -6.90
C ASP A 374 -0.77 -26.19 -5.59
N SER A 375 0.09 -25.31 -5.08
CA SER A 375 1.04 -25.58 -3.99
C SER A 375 0.67 -24.90 -2.67
N VAL A 376 -0.41 -24.11 -2.63
CA VAL A 376 -1.23 -24.10 -1.42
C VAL A 376 -2.04 -25.37 -1.56
N SER A 377 -1.41 -26.49 -1.24
CA SER A 377 -2.02 -27.79 -1.39
C SER A 377 -3.41 -27.73 -0.77
N SER A 378 -4.33 -28.37 -1.46
CA SER A 378 -5.56 -28.90 -0.88
C SER A 378 -5.25 -29.94 0.22
N ASP A 379 -4.17 -29.76 0.99
CA ASP A 379 -3.89 -30.56 2.16
C ASP A 379 -4.74 -30.00 3.29
N SER A 380 -5.83 -30.74 3.51
CA SER A 380 -6.66 -30.76 4.72
C SER A 380 -7.20 -29.41 5.18
N GLU A 381 -8.18 -28.86 4.44
CA GLU A 381 -9.11 -27.87 5.02
C GLU A 381 -9.83 -28.41 6.28
N GLU A 382 -9.81 -29.72 6.51
CA GLU A 382 -10.39 -30.40 7.66
C GLU A 382 -9.50 -30.38 8.93
N GLU A 383 -8.18 -30.22 8.84
CA GLU A 383 -7.28 -30.30 10.02
C GLU A 383 -7.11 -28.95 10.77
N ASP A 384 -7.54 -27.83 10.17
CA ASP A 384 -7.41 -26.51 10.80
C ASP A 384 -8.60 -26.17 11.73
N MET A 385 -9.58 -27.07 11.92
CA MET A 385 -10.80 -26.82 12.71
C MET A 385 -10.79 -27.41 14.14
N GLU A 386 -9.76 -28.18 14.52
CA GLU A 386 -9.76 -28.98 15.75
C GLU A 386 -8.80 -28.47 16.87
N TYR A 387 -8.55 -27.17 16.98
CA TYR A 387 -7.75 -26.65 18.09
C TYR A 387 -8.30 -25.29 18.58
N TRP A 388 -9.35 -25.36 19.40
CA TRP A 388 -9.99 -24.20 20.02
C TRP A 388 -9.74 -24.08 21.53
N GLU A 389 -8.81 -24.83 22.11
CA GLU A 389 -8.57 -24.77 23.56
C GLU A 389 -7.27 -24.04 23.94
N GLU A 390 -7.48 -22.85 24.52
CA GLU A 390 -6.71 -22.19 25.59
C GLU A 390 -5.24 -21.78 25.34
N ASP A 391 -5.02 -20.68 24.61
CA ASP A 391 -3.85 -19.82 24.88
C ASP A 391 -4.21 -18.82 26.00
N SER A 392 -4.16 -19.29 27.24
CA SER A 392 -4.23 -18.46 28.44
C SER A 392 -2.89 -17.74 28.69
N GLN A 393 -2.95 -16.42 28.83
CA GLN A 393 -1.96 -15.48 29.39
C GLN A 393 -0.47 -15.90 29.36
N ASP A 394 0.24 -15.50 28.30
CA ASP A 394 1.70 -15.69 28.15
C ASP A 394 2.51 -14.57 28.84
N ASP A 395 3.31 -14.95 29.83
CA ASP A 395 4.27 -14.14 30.61
C ASP A 395 5.32 -13.40 29.73
N SER A 396 5.49 -13.82 28.48
CA SER A 396 6.44 -13.22 27.53
C SER A 396 6.00 -11.82 27.07
N ILE A 397 4.70 -11.57 26.95
CA ILE A 397 4.15 -10.25 26.61
C ILE A 397 4.37 -9.27 27.77
N ASN A 398 4.26 -9.74 29.02
CA ASN A 398 4.52 -8.94 30.20
C ASN A 398 5.99 -8.49 30.28
N LYS A 399 6.94 -9.34 29.88
CA LYS A 399 8.38 -8.99 29.85
C LYS A 399 8.71 -7.93 28.81
N VAL A 400 8.07 -7.95 27.64
CA VAL A 400 8.27 -6.92 26.60
C VAL A 400 7.65 -5.59 27.04
N ASN A 401 6.48 -5.62 27.69
CA ASN A 401 5.86 -4.41 28.24
C ASN A 401 6.73 -3.80 29.36
N GLN A 402 7.27 -4.63 30.25
CA GLN A 402 8.19 -4.18 31.31
C GLN A 402 9.47 -3.55 30.74
N TRP A 403 10.02 -4.09 29.63
CA TRP A 403 11.20 -3.51 28.99
C TRP A 403 10.91 -2.16 28.31
N LEU A 404 9.75 -2.00 27.68
CA LEU A 404 9.34 -0.73 27.05
C LEU A 404 9.00 0.36 28.07
N GLU A 405 8.42 -0.01 29.21
CA GLU A 405 8.20 0.92 30.34
C GLU A 405 9.52 1.45 30.91
N LEU A 406 10.55 0.59 30.99
CA LEU A 406 11.90 0.99 31.43
C LEU A 406 12.61 1.93 30.44
N GLN A 407 12.30 1.84 29.14
CA GLN A 407 12.87 2.77 28.16
C GLN A 407 12.21 4.15 28.15
N ASN A 408 10.94 4.23 28.56
CA ASN A 408 10.22 5.51 28.65
C ASN A 408 10.48 6.26 29.97
N SER A 409 11.17 5.64 30.94
CA SER A 409 11.48 6.25 32.24
C SER A 409 12.81 7.00 32.32
N ASP A 410 13.66 6.94 31.29
CA ASP A 410 15.04 7.49 31.34
C ASP A 410 15.21 8.90 30.76
N ASP A 411 14.13 9.58 30.34
CA ASP A 411 14.16 11.01 30.02
C ASP A 411 13.99 11.87 31.29
N GLY A 412 15.03 11.89 32.14
CA GLY A 412 15.10 12.69 33.37
C GLY A 412 16.47 13.33 33.60
N ALA A 413 16.63 14.58 33.14
CA ALA A 413 17.79 15.44 33.39
C ALA A 413 18.09 15.65 34.92
N PRO A 414 19.32 16.05 35.30
CA PRO A 414 19.89 15.76 36.62
C PRO A 414 19.36 16.67 37.74
N ALA A 415 19.19 16.07 38.91
CA ALA A 415 18.70 16.72 40.13
C ALA A 415 19.67 17.80 40.65
N SER A 416 19.17 19.03 40.74
CA SER A 416 19.84 20.15 41.41
C SER A 416 19.84 19.96 42.93
N SER A 417 21.02 20.14 43.51
CA SER A 417 21.35 20.23 44.93
C SER A 417 20.37 21.04 45.78
N LYS A 418 19.92 20.46 46.90
CA LYS A 418 19.51 21.22 48.09
C LYS A 418 20.28 20.73 49.31
N LEU A 419 21.11 21.63 49.83
CA LEU A 419 21.83 21.55 51.10
C LEU A 419 20.87 21.21 52.25
N ARG A 420 21.21 20.20 53.05
CA ARG A 420 20.67 19.99 54.40
C ARG A 420 21.68 20.52 55.41
N VAL A 421 21.29 21.58 56.11
CA VAL A 421 21.92 22.06 57.34
C VAL A 421 21.57 21.07 58.45
N GLY A 422 22.57 20.45 59.04
CA GLY A 422 22.42 19.58 60.21
C GLY A 422 22.51 20.36 61.51
N HIS A 423 21.80 19.89 62.55
CA HIS A 423 22.13 20.12 63.96
C HIS A 423 21.40 19.07 64.85
N PRO A 424 21.87 18.84 66.08
CA PRO A 424 22.37 17.53 66.47
C PRO A 424 21.53 16.82 67.54
N LYS A 425 21.87 15.53 67.74
CA LYS A 425 21.34 14.65 68.78
C LYS A 425 21.63 15.17 70.19
N SER A 426 20.65 14.99 71.08
CA SER A 426 20.87 14.80 72.51
C SER A 426 19.90 13.74 73.05
N ILE A 427 20.51 12.65 73.52
CA ILE A 427 20.05 11.56 74.41
C ILE A 427 18.96 10.64 73.86
#